data_AF-A0A7X0LF64-F1
#
_entry.id   AF-A0A7X0LF64-F1
#
_cell.length_a   1.000
_cell.length_b   1.000
_cell.length_c   1.000
_cell.angle_alpha   90.00
_cell.angle_beta   90.00
_cell.angle_gamma   90.00
#
_symmetry.space_group_name_H-M   'P 1'
#
loop_
_entity.id
_entity.type
_entity.pdbx_description
1 polymer ?
#
loop_
_entity_poly.entity_id
_entity_poly.type
_entity_poly.pdbx_seq_one_letter_code
_entity_poly.pdbx_strand_id
1 'polypeptide(L)'
;MPGLRRSEVAALAGMSVEYYAKLERGNLAGVSPAVLETVARVLQLDDAERAHLLNLAQVADGSDALTRPRRRRTKEQWKPHRSLQWPLDTITAGPAFVRAGRMDIVPTNQLARRVLP
;
A
#
# COMPACT_ATOMS: atom_id res chain seq x y z
N MET A 1 -14.84 2.97 17.95
CA MET A 1 -15.16 1.53 18.01
C MET A 1 -13.86 0.74 17.99
N PRO A 2 -13.67 -0.28 18.85
CA PRO A 2 -12.52 -1.17 18.72
C PRO A 2 -12.65 -1.97 17.41
N GLY A 3 -11.59 -2.02 16.61
CA GLY A 3 -11.56 -2.83 15.38
C GLY A 3 -11.56 -4.32 15.69
N LEU A 4 -11.87 -5.14 14.67
CA LEU A 4 -11.83 -6.60 14.78
C LEU A 4 -10.42 -7.07 15.16
N ARG A 5 -10.36 -8.01 16.10
CA ARG A 5 -9.14 -8.75 16.41
C ARG A 5 -8.86 -9.75 15.29
N ARG A 6 -7.58 -10.08 15.13
CA ARG A 6 -7.11 -11.10 14.18
C ARG A 6 -7.91 -12.41 14.24
N SER A 7 -8.20 -12.89 15.45
CA SER A 7 -8.98 -14.11 15.67
C SER A 7 -10.43 -13.99 15.21
N GLU A 8 -11.03 -12.81 15.35
CA GLU A 8 -12.42 -12.54 14.93
C GLU A 8 -12.51 -12.52 13.40
N VAL A 9 -11.56 -11.87 12.72
CA VAL A 9 -11.50 -11.88 11.25
C VAL A 9 -11.29 -13.29 10.72
N ALA A 10 -10.36 -14.05 11.31
CA ALA A 10 -10.10 -15.43 10.90
C ALA A 10 -11.35 -16.32 11.06
N ALA A 11 -12.07 -16.17 12.18
CA ALA A 11 -13.32 -16.88 12.42
C ALA A 11 -14.40 -16.51 11.41
N LEU A 12 -14.62 -15.21 11.16
CA LEU A 12 -15.60 -14.73 10.19
C LEU A 12 -15.27 -15.14 8.75
N ALA A 13 -13.99 -15.27 8.42
CA ALA A 13 -13.53 -15.66 7.09
C ALA A 13 -13.34 -17.18 6.92
N GLY A 14 -13.65 -17.99 7.94
CA GLY A 14 -13.55 -19.45 7.87
C GLY A 14 -12.12 -19.97 7.71
N MET A 15 -11.13 -19.29 8.28
CA MET A 15 -9.71 -19.67 8.19
C MET A 15 -9.04 -19.75 9.56
N SER A 16 -7.87 -20.40 9.63
CA SER A 16 -7.10 -20.43 10.87
C SER A 16 -6.47 -19.06 11.16
N VAL A 17 -6.28 -18.76 12.45
CA VAL A 17 -5.61 -17.52 12.89
C VAL A 17 -4.19 -17.43 12.32
N GLU A 18 -3.47 -18.56 12.28
CA GLU A 18 -2.15 -18.66 11.65
C GLU A 18 -2.17 -18.30 10.16
N TYR A 19 -3.19 -18.76 9.42
CA TYR A 19 -3.31 -18.49 7.99
C TYR A 19 -3.59 -17.00 7.74
N TYR A 20 -4.53 -16.41 8.49
CA TYR A 20 -4.79 -14.98 8.43
C TYR A 20 -3.56 -14.15 8.85
N ALA A 21 -2.80 -14.59 9.86
CA ALA A 21 -1.56 -13.92 10.27
C ALA A 21 -0.45 -13.98 9.19
N LYS A 22 -0.42 -15.01 8.35
CA LYS A 22 0.50 -15.06 7.18
C LYS A 22 0.06 -14.06 6.12
N LEU A 23 -1.25 -13.96 5.89
CA LEU A 23 -1.86 -13.04 4.94
C LEU A 23 -1.56 -11.58 5.32
N GLU A 24 -1.71 -11.21 6.60
CA GLU A 24 -1.37 -9.87 7.12
C GLU A 24 0.12 -9.51 6.97
N ARG A 25 1.02 -10.51 6.97
CA ARG A 25 2.45 -10.28 6.73
C ARG A 25 2.79 -10.05 5.26
N GLY A 26 1.80 -10.06 4.37
CA GLY A 26 1.97 -9.86 2.93
C GLY A 26 2.32 -11.14 2.17
N ASN A 27 2.17 -12.32 2.79
CA ASN A 27 2.35 -13.58 2.09
C ASN A 27 1.06 -13.95 1.33
N LEU A 28 0.84 -13.25 0.22
CA LEU A 28 -0.35 -13.41 -0.63
C LEU A 28 -0.16 -14.42 -1.78
N ALA A 29 1.07 -14.91 -1.98
CA ALA A 29 1.36 -15.84 -3.05
C ALA A 29 0.61 -17.17 -2.87
N GLY A 30 -0.10 -17.62 -3.90
CA GLY A 30 -0.91 -18.83 -3.94
C GLY A 30 -2.23 -18.73 -3.17
N VAL A 31 -2.62 -17.55 -2.68
CA VAL A 31 -3.92 -17.35 -2.03
C VAL A 31 -5.02 -17.32 -3.10
N SER A 32 -6.08 -18.09 -2.91
CA SER A 32 -7.15 -18.16 -3.91
C SER A 32 -7.96 -16.86 -3.97
N PRO A 33 -8.51 -16.50 -5.15
CA PRO A 33 -9.40 -15.33 -5.27
C PRO A 33 -10.58 -15.38 -4.29
N ALA A 34 -11.17 -16.56 -4.08
CA ALA A 34 -12.30 -16.73 -3.15
C ALA A 34 -11.93 -16.38 -1.69
N VAL A 35 -10.71 -16.67 -1.26
CA VAL A 35 -10.22 -16.29 0.07
C VAL A 35 -10.08 -14.78 0.18
N LEU A 36 -9.48 -14.13 -0.83
CA LEU A 36 -9.32 -12.67 -0.86
C LEU A 36 -10.67 -11.96 -0.84
N GLU A 37 -11.64 -12.47 -1.59
CA GLU A 37 -13.02 -11.99 -1.62
C GLU A 37 -13.75 -12.14 -0.28
N THR A 38 -13.48 -13.22 0.44
CA THR A 38 -14.02 -13.43 1.77
C THR A 38 -13.43 -12.44 2.76
N VAL A 39 -12.11 -12.24 2.72
CA VAL A 39 -11.41 -11.24 3.56
C VAL A 39 -11.93 -9.83 3.28
N ALA A 40 -12.08 -9.44 2.00
CA ALA A 40 -12.60 -8.13 1.63
C ALA A 40 -13.99 -7.88 2.20
N ARG A 41 -14.88 -8.88 2.15
CA ARG A 41 -16.24 -8.80 2.71
C ARG A 41 -16.25 -8.69 4.23
N VAL A 42 -15.46 -9.51 4.92
CA VAL A 42 -15.39 -9.52 6.40
C VAL A 42 -14.86 -8.19 6.93
N LEU A 43 -13.86 -7.62 6.24
CA LEU A 43 -13.29 -6.33 6.58
C LEU A 43 -14.12 -5.15 6.06
N GLN A 44 -15.21 -5.41 5.33
CA GLN A 44 -16.07 -4.40 4.71
C GLN A 44 -15.29 -3.42 3.84
N LEU A 45 -14.32 -3.95 3.07
CA LEU A 45 -13.52 -3.15 2.15
C LEU A 45 -14.39 -2.54 1.07
N ASP A 46 -14.10 -1.28 0.74
CA ASP A 46 -14.72 -0.63 -0.41
C ASP A 46 -14.16 -1.16 -1.74
N ASP A 47 -14.74 -0.70 -2.86
CA ASP A 47 -14.34 -1.15 -4.20
C ASP A 47 -12.87 -0.84 -4.51
N ALA A 48 -12.34 0.28 -4.01
CA ALA A 48 -10.96 0.68 -4.23
C ALA A 48 -9.99 -0.19 -3.42
N GLU A 49 -10.31 -0.44 -2.15
CA GLU A 49 -9.55 -1.30 -1.25
C GLU A 49 -9.56 -2.76 -1.72
N ARG A 50 -10.70 -3.26 -2.20
CA ARG A 50 -10.83 -4.59 -2.78
C ARG A 50 -10.01 -4.73 -4.05
N ALA A 51 -10.10 -3.77 -4.98
CA ALA A 51 -9.27 -3.76 -6.18
C ALA A 51 -7.78 -3.71 -5.84
N HIS A 52 -7.41 -2.97 -4.80
CA HIS A 52 -6.03 -2.92 -4.31
C HIS A 52 -5.55 -4.27 -3.76
N LEU A 53 -6.36 -4.94 -2.93
CA LEU A 53 -6.05 -6.26 -2.39
C LEU A 53 -5.81 -7.30 -3.50
N LEU A 54 -6.68 -7.32 -4.51
CA LEU A 54 -6.55 -8.23 -5.66
C LEU A 54 -5.28 -7.93 -6.48
N ASN A 55 -4.95 -6.66 -6.68
CA ASN A 55 -3.72 -6.25 -7.36
C ASN A 55 -2.48 -6.72 -6.58
N LEU A 56 -2.47 -6.56 -5.25
CA LEU A 56 -1.37 -7.03 -4.40
C LEU A 56 -1.16 -8.55 -4.52
N ALA A 57 -2.24 -9.33 -4.59
CA ALA A 57 -2.15 -10.77 -4.79
C ALA A 57 -1.60 -11.14 -6.18
N GLN A 58 -2.06 -10.48 -7.24
CA GLN A 58 -1.54 -10.69 -8.60
C GLN A 58 -0.04 -10.40 -8.71
N VAL A 59 0.42 -9.34 -8.04
CA VAL A 59 1.85 -9.00 -7.94
C VAL A 59 2.62 -10.07 -7.15
N ALA A 60 2.06 -10.58 -6.05
CA ALA A 60 2.69 -11.60 -5.22
C ALA A 60 2.84 -12.95 -5.96
N ASP A 61 1.86 -13.31 -6.79
CA ASP A 61 1.89 -14.52 -7.64
C ASP A 61 2.84 -14.40 -8.83
N GLY A 62 3.42 -13.22 -9.06
CA GLY A 62 4.28 -12.96 -10.21
C GLY A 62 3.52 -12.88 -11.53
N SER A 63 2.18 -12.97 -11.51
CA SER A 63 1.35 -12.78 -12.70
C SER A 63 1.44 -11.36 -13.26
N ASP A 64 1.60 -10.34 -12.41
CA ASP A 64 1.91 -8.96 -12.83
C ASP A 64 3.42 -8.72 -13.05
N ALA A 65 4.29 -9.70 -12.75
CA ALA A 65 5.73 -9.55 -12.94
C ALA A 65 6.16 -9.59 -14.42
N LEU A 66 5.29 -10.04 -15.33
CA LEU A 66 5.49 -9.98 -16.78
C LEU A 66 5.19 -8.59 -17.35
N THR A 67 4.33 -7.81 -16.70
CA THR A 67 3.83 -6.50 -17.16
C THR A 67 4.49 -5.32 -16.46
N ARG A 68 5.06 -5.51 -15.27
CA ARG A 68 5.62 -4.40 -14.48
C ARG A 68 7.11 -4.59 -14.19
N PRO A 69 7.98 -3.59 -14.48
CA PRO A 69 9.37 -3.66 -14.09
C PRO A 69 9.46 -3.81 -12.58
N ARG A 70 10.05 -4.94 -12.15
CA ARG A 70 10.24 -5.32 -10.75
C ARG A 70 11.06 -4.22 -10.08
N ARG A 71 10.39 -3.28 -9.40
CA ARG A 71 11.06 -2.18 -8.70
C ARG A 71 11.77 -2.79 -7.50
N ARG A 72 13.02 -3.21 -7.71
CA ARG A 72 13.93 -3.65 -6.65
C ARG A 72 13.89 -2.57 -5.58
N ARG A 73 13.46 -2.92 -4.37
CA ARG A 73 13.53 -2.04 -3.20
C ARG A 73 15.02 -1.85 -2.91
N THR A 74 15.66 -0.90 -3.59
CA THR A 74 16.93 -0.37 -3.12
C THR A 74 16.63 0.38 -1.83
N LYS A 75 17.37 0.04 -0.76
CA LYS A 75 17.43 0.82 0.48
C LYS A 75 18.08 2.21 0.27
N GLU A 76 18.36 2.58 -0.98
CA GLU A 76 18.83 3.91 -1.30
C GLU A 76 17.73 4.90 -0.97
N GLN A 77 18.10 5.90 -0.17
CA GLN A 77 17.30 7.09 0.08
C GLN A 77 16.95 7.66 -1.31
N TRP A 78 15.71 7.44 -1.73
CA TRP A 78 15.23 7.91 -3.02
C TRP A 78 15.46 9.43 -3.07
N LYS A 79 16.24 9.88 -4.06
CA LYS A 79 16.46 11.30 -4.32
C LYS A 79 15.49 11.75 -5.40
N PRO A 80 14.67 12.79 -5.16
CA PRO A 80 13.77 13.29 -6.19
C PRO A 80 14.56 13.76 -7.42
N HIS A 81 14.10 13.35 -8.60
CA HIS A 81 14.65 13.85 -9.84
C HIS A 81 14.41 15.35 -9.95
N ARG A 82 15.33 16.11 -10.55
CA ARG A 82 15.26 17.59 -10.63
C ARG A 82 13.96 18.09 -11.25
N SER A 83 13.40 17.33 -12.20
CA SER A 83 12.12 17.63 -12.85
C SER A 83 10.90 17.58 -11.92
N LEU A 84 10.99 16.86 -10.80
CA LEU A 84 9.96 16.84 -9.76
C LEU A 84 10.12 17.98 -8.75
N GLN A 85 11.35 18.46 -8.52
CA GLN A 85 11.61 19.53 -7.55
C GLN A 85 11.23 20.91 -8.10
N TRP A 86 11.51 21.18 -9.38
CA TRP A 86 11.24 22.48 -9.99
C TRP A 86 9.76 22.91 -9.89
N PRO A 87 8.77 22.07 -10.23
CA PRO A 87 7.34 22.41 -10.07
C PRO A 87 6.90 22.60 -8.61
N LEU A 88 7.57 21.97 -7.65
CA LEU A 88 7.24 22.17 -6.23
C LEU A 88 7.75 23.53 -5.74
N ASP A 89 8.92 23.95 -6.23
CA ASP A 89 9.52 25.23 -5.86
C ASP A 89 8.79 26.44 -6.47
N THR A 90 7.99 26.27 -7.54
CA THR A 90 7.15 27.34 -8.09
C THR A 90 5.93 27.65 -7.22
N ILE A 91 5.51 26.72 -6.36
CA ILE A 91 4.42 26.93 -5.41
C ILE A 91 4.98 27.66 -4.19
N THR A 92 4.82 28.99 -4.19
CA THR A 92 5.31 29.87 -3.11
C THR A 92 4.20 30.33 -2.16
N ALA A 93 2.94 30.17 -2.54
CA ALA A 93 1.78 30.59 -1.72
C ALA A 93 1.36 29.55 -0.67
N GLY A 94 2.01 28.39 -0.61
CA GLY A 94 1.69 27.35 0.38
C GLY A 94 2.64 26.15 0.39
N PRO A 95 2.52 25.26 1.40
CA PRO A 95 3.26 24.00 1.46
C PRO A 95 2.91 23.07 0.29
N ALA A 96 3.92 22.48 -0.35
CA ALA A 96 3.74 21.49 -1.43
C ALA A 96 4.67 20.30 -1.24
N PHE A 97 4.18 19.09 -1.52
CA PHE A 97 4.93 17.85 -1.41
C PHE A 97 4.36 16.75 -2.33
N VAL A 98 5.15 15.70 -2.57
CA VAL A 98 4.66 14.48 -3.25
C VAL A 98 4.60 13.32 -2.28
N ARG A 99 3.53 12.54 -2.39
CA ARG A 99 3.24 11.36 -1.57
C ARG A 99 3.50 10.10 -2.38
N ALA A 100 4.32 9.18 -1.85
CA ALA A 100 4.51 7.87 -2.43
C ALA A 100 3.39 6.91 -2.03
N GLY A 101 3.33 5.74 -2.68
CA GLY A 101 2.28 4.73 -2.46
C GLY A 101 2.21 4.16 -1.04
N ARG A 102 3.27 4.28 -0.22
CA ARG A 102 3.24 3.93 1.22
C ARG A 102 2.86 5.10 2.13
N MET A 103 2.29 6.15 1.56
CA MET A 103 2.01 7.42 2.23
C MET A 103 3.26 8.22 2.64
N ASP A 104 4.47 7.75 2.28
CA ASP A 104 5.71 8.47 2.55
C ASP A 104 5.71 9.83 1.83
N ILE A 105 6.15 10.88 2.52
CA ILE A 105 6.39 12.20 1.93
C ILE A 105 7.82 12.21 1.39
N VAL A 106 8.01 12.52 0.10
CA VAL A 106 9.32 12.28 -0.53
C VAL A 106 10.04 13.55 -1.02
N PRO A 107 9.51 14.35 -1.97
CA PRO A 107 9.95 15.73 -2.19
C PRO A 107 9.00 16.75 -1.54
N THR A 108 9.58 17.88 -1.10
CA THR A 108 8.85 19.01 -0.49
C THR A 108 9.38 20.35 -1.02
N ASN A 109 8.56 21.40 -1.02
CA ASN A 109 9.01 22.78 -1.20
C ASN A 109 9.54 23.37 0.14
N GLN A 110 10.12 24.57 0.11
CA GLN A 110 10.66 25.20 1.33
C GLN A 110 9.60 25.39 2.43
N LEU A 111 8.37 25.74 2.06
CA LEU A 111 7.29 25.97 3.03
C LEU A 111 6.86 24.66 3.71
N ALA A 112 6.75 23.56 2.97
CA ALA A 112 6.40 22.28 3.58
C ALA A 112 7.49 21.78 4.52
N ARG A 113 8.78 22.05 4.26
CA ARG A 113 9.88 21.75 5.21
C ARG A 113 9.78 22.50 6.54
N ARG A 114 9.08 23.64 6.58
CA ARG A 114 8.91 24.44 7.81
C ARG A 114 7.70 23.99 8.64
N VAL A 115 6.75 23.30 8.03
CA VAL A 115 5.45 22.96 8.64
C VAL A 115 5.33 21.46 8.93
N LEU A 116 5.99 20.62 8.13
CA LEU A 116 6.01 19.17 8.35
C LEU A 116 7.06 18.81 9.42
N PRO A 117 6.74 17.89 10.35
CA PRO A 117 7.61 17.49 11.45
C PRO A 117 8.85 16.68 11.01
#